data_AF-A0A0Q5U015-F1
#
_entry.id   AF-A0A0Q5U015-F1
#
_cell.length_a   1.000
_cell.length_b   1.000
_cell.length_c   1.000
_cell.angle_alpha   90.00
_cell.angle_beta   90.00
_cell.angle_gamma   90.00
#
_symmetry.space_group_name_H-M   'P 1'
#
loop_
_entity.id
_entity.type
_entity.pdbx_description
1 polymer ?
#
loop_
_entity_poly.entity_id
_entity_poly.type
_entity_poly.pdbx_seq_one_letter_code
_entity_poly.pdbx_strand_id
1 'polypeptide(L)'
;MKKLLFICLLAISAMSCRTVSFYEPKFEIGMTETSFKEANKKAELVSSTNDGIKIYRTTLNTWIPRPEPYSFFYFQQGKLVRFIKSDRGDDYKFI
;
A
#
# COMPACT_ATOMS: atom_id res chain seq x y z
N MET A 1 8.97 17.80 -50.97
CA MET A 1 8.13 17.13 -49.95
C MET A 1 8.99 16.51 -48.83
N LYS A 2 9.67 17.34 -48.01
CA LYS A 2 10.51 16.86 -46.87
C LYS A 2 10.09 17.45 -45.51
N LYS A 3 9.14 18.39 -45.50
CA LYS A 3 8.71 19.13 -44.30
C LYS A 3 7.60 18.40 -43.51
N LEU A 4 6.92 17.42 -44.12
CA LEU A 4 5.84 16.65 -43.48
C LEU A 4 6.33 15.53 -42.55
N LEU A 5 7.56 15.04 -42.74
CA LEU A 5 8.10 13.95 -41.91
C LEU A 5 8.45 14.39 -40.48
N PHE A 6 8.64 15.69 -40.23
CA PHE A 6 8.95 16.21 -38.90
C PHE A 6 7.73 16.35 -37.99
N ILE A 7 6.52 16.46 -38.55
CA ILE A 7 5.29 16.65 -37.75
C ILE A 7 4.83 15.32 -37.13
N CYS A 8 5.03 14.18 -37.81
CA CYS A 8 4.67 12.87 -37.27
C CYS A 8 5.57 12.41 -36.11
N LEU A 9 6.81 12.92 -36.00
CA LEU A 9 7.73 12.57 -34.91
C LEU A 9 7.41 13.28 -33.59
N LEU A 10 6.72 14.43 -33.64
CA LEU A 10 6.35 15.19 -32.44
C LEU A 10 5.06 14.69 -31.77
N ALA A 11 4.22 13.93 -32.49
CA ALA A 11 2.98 13.38 -31.95
C ALA A 11 3.16 12.10 -31.11
N ILE A 12 4.33 11.45 -31.19
CA ILE A 12 4.58 10.16 -30.49
C ILE A 12 5.06 10.38 -29.04
N SER A 13 5.38 11.62 -28.64
CA SER A 13 5.89 11.91 -27.29
C SER A 13 4.80 12.06 -26.21
N ALA A 14 3.51 12.09 -26.56
CA ALA A 14 2.42 12.40 -25.63
C ALA A 14 1.71 11.18 -25.02
N MET A 15 2.19 9.95 -25.22
CA MET A 15 1.58 8.74 -24.64
C MET A 15 2.60 7.86 -23.93
N SER A 16 3.42 8.44 -23.05
CA SER A 16 3.93 7.66 -21.92
C SER A 16 2.82 7.61 -20.86
N CYS A 17 1.86 6.69 -21.04
CA CYS A 17 0.93 6.35 -19.97
C CYS A 17 1.78 5.76 -18.84
N ARG A 18 2.21 6.59 -17.88
CA ARG A 18 2.88 6.11 -16.67
C ARG A 18 1.88 5.17 -16.01
N THR A 19 2.12 3.87 -16.09
CA THR A 19 1.37 2.89 -15.31
C THR A 19 1.57 3.27 -13.86
N VAL A 20 0.54 3.88 -13.25
CA VAL A 20 0.58 4.24 -11.84
C VAL A 20 0.66 2.93 -11.09
N SER A 21 1.84 2.60 -10.57
CA SER A 21 2.04 1.44 -9.72
C SER A 21 1.39 1.75 -8.37
N PHE A 22 0.12 1.33 -8.23
CA PHE A 22 -0.60 1.43 -6.98
C PHE A 22 0.04 0.47 -5.98
N TYR A 23 0.43 0.98 -4.82
CA TYR A 23 0.94 0.12 -3.75
C TYR A 23 -0.23 -0.65 -3.14
N GLU A 24 -0.31 -1.93 -3.44
CA GLU A 24 -1.27 -2.84 -2.84
C GLU A 24 -0.56 -3.76 -1.83
N PRO A 25 -0.98 -3.78 -0.55
CA PRO A 25 -0.38 -4.65 0.43
C PRO A 25 -0.60 -6.12 0.08
N LYS A 26 0.46 -6.94 0.19
CA LYS A 26 0.41 -8.38 -0.06
C LYS A 26 0.32 -9.13 1.26
N PHE A 27 -0.79 -9.81 1.54
CA PHE A 27 -0.97 -10.50 2.81
C PHE A 27 -1.91 -11.70 2.71
N GLU A 28 -1.82 -12.58 3.71
CA GLU A 28 -2.71 -13.72 3.92
C GLU A 28 -2.87 -13.95 5.42
N ILE A 29 -4.10 -14.24 5.88
CA ILE A 29 -4.34 -14.61 7.28
C ILE A 29 -3.52 -15.86 7.62
N GLY A 30 -2.81 -15.84 8.74
CA GLY A 30 -1.89 -16.89 9.17
C GLY A 30 -0.45 -16.74 8.67
N MET A 31 -0.14 -15.74 7.84
CA MET A 31 1.25 -15.47 7.44
C MET A 31 2.10 -14.99 8.63
N THR A 32 3.41 -15.19 8.55
CA THR A 32 4.34 -14.71 9.59
C THR A 32 4.59 -13.20 9.48
N GLU A 33 4.91 -12.57 10.61
CA GLU A 33 5.35 -11.16 10.66
C GLU A 33 6.53 -10.90 9.72
N THR A 34 7.50 -11.83 9.65
CA THR A 34 8.67 -11.70 8.78
C THR A 34 8.27 -11.67 7.30
N SER A 35 7.50 -12.66 6.84
CA SER A 35 7.02 -12.72 5.46
C SER A 35 6.19 -11.49 5.09
N PHE A 36 5.37 -10.99 6.04
CA PHE A 36 4.59 -9.79 5.84
C PHE A 36 5.48 -8.55 5.63
N LYS A 37 6.49 -8.35 6.49
CA LYS A 37 7.43 -7.21 6.37
C LYS A 37 8.29 -7.30 5.11
N GLU A 38 8.59 -8.51 4.65
CA GLU A 38 9.30 -8.72 3.38
C GLU A 38 8.45 -8.29 2.19
N ALA A 39 7.19 -8.68 2.17
CA ALA A 39 6.27 -8.33 1.08
C ALA A 39 5.80 -6.86 1.14
N ASN A 40 5.78 -6.26 2.34
CA ASN A 40 5.21 -4.93 2.60
C ASN A 40 6.23 -3.98 3.22
N LYS A 41 7.23 -3.58 2.43
CA LYS A 41 8.30 -2.67 2.88
C LYS A 41 7.83 -1.30 3.39
N LYS A 42 6.60 -0.90 3.04
CA LYS A 42 5.99 0.37 3.47
C LYS A 42 5.13 0.23 4.73
N ALA A 43 5.06 -0.95 5.34
CA ALA A 43 4.30 -1.16 6.56
C ALA A 43 5.04 -0.59 7.78
N GLU A 44 4.33 0.20 8.57
CA GLU A 44 4.81 0.84 9.80
C GLU A 44 4.26 0.09 11.01
N LEU A 45 5.09 -0.21 12.02
CA LEU A 45 4.60 -0.74 13.29
C LEU A 45 3.97 0.41 14.09
N VAL A 46 2.67 0.35 14.36
CA VAL A 46 1.92 1.41 15.05
C VAL A 46 1.51 1.06 16.47
N SER A 47 1.54 -0.24 16.81
CA SER A 47 1.29 -0.72 18.18
C SER A 47 2.04 -2.04 18.43
N SER A 48 2.55 -2.21 19.64
CA SER A 48 3.14 -3.45 20.14
C SER A 48 2.84 -3.58 21.63
N THR A 49 2.29 -4.71 22.04
CA THR A 49 1.97 -5.02 23.44
C THR A 49 2.92 -6.11 23.96
N ASN A 50 2.97 -6.25 25.29
CA ASN A 50 3.77 -7.30 25.94
C ASN A 50 3.18 -8.71 25.70
N ASP A 51 1.88 -8.82 25.41
CA ASP A 51 1.18 -10.09 25.18
C ASP A 51 1.39 -10.65 23.76
N GLY A 52 2.32 -10.07 23.00
CA GLY A 52 2.66 -10.52 21.65
C GLY A 52 1.66 -10.08 20.58
N ILE A 53 0.83 -9.06 20.85
CA ILE A 53 0.02 -8.38 19.83
C ILE A 53 0.84 -7.27 19.20
N LYS A 54 0.89 -7.24 17.86
CA LYS A 54 1.49 -6.17 17.08
C LYS A 54 0.53 -5.70 16.00
N ILE A 55 0.51 -4.41 15.72
CA ILE A 55 -0.32 -3.84 14.66
C ILE A 55 0.57 -3.09 13.69
N TYR A 56 0.52 -3.49 12.43
CA TYR A 56 1.16 -2.78 11.33
C TYR A 56 0.14 -1.94 10.57
N ARG A 57 0.58 -0.81 10.02
CA ARG A 57 -0.21 0.06 9.17
C ARG A 57 0.46 0.23 7.81
N THR A 58 -0.31 0.18 6.74
CA THR A 58 0.10 0.74 5.45
C THR A 58 -0.81 1.90 5.06
N THR A 59 -0.27 2.83 4.28
CA THR A 59 -1.00 4.00 3.78
C THR A 59 -0.98 4.03 2.26
N LEU A 60 -2.16 4.09 1.66
CA LEU A 60 -2.37 4.31 0.24
C LEU A 60 -2.26 5.81 -0.06
N ASN A 61 -1.04 6.26 -0.36
CA ASN A 61 -0.81 7.63 -0.87
C ASN A 61 -1.05 7.66 -2.38
N THR A 62 -2.27 7.97 -2.78
CA THR A 62 -2.64 8.21 -4.19
C THR A 62 -3.05 9.67 -4.40
N TRP A 63 -2.78 10.20 -5.59
CA TRP A 63 -3.21 11.56 -5.96
C TRP A 63 -4.75 11.70 -6.00
N ILE A 64 -5.44 10.59 -6.25
CA ILE A 64 -6.89 10.48 -6.09
C ILE A 64 -7.17 10.08 -4.63
N PRO A 65 -7.94 10.87 -3.86
CA PRO A 65 -8.33 10.50 -2.51
C PRO A 65 -9.05 9.14 -2.47
N ARG A 66 -8.67 8.28 -1.53
CA ARG A 66 -9.35 7.02 -1.23
C ARG A 66 -10.15 7.20 0.06
N PRO A 67 -11.38 6.67 0.16
CA PRO A 67 -12.17 6.78 1.38
C PRO A 67 -11.49 6.10 2.57
N GLU A 68 -10.77 4.99 2.34
CA GLU A 68 -10.05 4.25 3.37
C GLU A 68 -8.58 4.10 2.99
N PRO A 69 -7.74 5.14 3.20
CA PRO A 69 -6.34 5.09 2.79
C PRO A 69 -5.48 4.28 3.76
N TYR A 70 -5.97 3.93 4.95
CA TYR A 70 -5.23 3.19 5.95
C TYR A 70 -5.65 1.74 6.00
N SER A 71 -4.66 0.85 6.11
CA SER A 71 -4.86 -0.59 6.29
C SER A 71 -4.09 -1.06 7.52
N PHE A 72 -4.78 -1.74 8.43
CA PHE A 72 -4.24 -2.24 9.68
C PHE A 72 -4.17 -3.77 9.68
N PHE A 73 -3.02 -4.30 10.09
CA PHE A 73 -2.68 -5.72 10.08
C PHE A 73 -2.34 -6.16 11.50
N TYR A 74 -3.20 -6.98 12.09
CA TYR A 74 -3.11 -7.39 13.49
C TYR A 74 -2.41 -8.75 13.56
N PHE A 75 -1.27 -8.76 14.22
CA PHE A 75 -0.52 -9.96 14.51
C PHE A 75 -0.75 -10.37 15.95
N GLN A 76 -0.98 -11.66 16.17
CA GLN A 76 -1.01 -12.27 17.50
C GLN A 76 -0.05 -13.47 17.47
N GLN A 77 0.87 -13.53 18.44
CA GLN A 77 1.88 -14.60 18.51
C GLN A 77 2.66 -14.78 17.18
N GLY A 78 2.97 -13.67 16.50
CA GLY A 78 3.74 -13.67 15.25
C GLY A 78 2.97 -14.06 13.98
N LYS A 79 1.65 -14.27 14.07
CA LYS A 79 0.78 -14.64 12.95
C LYS A 79 -0.24 -13.55 12.65
N LEU A 80 -0.48 -13.25 11.37
CA LEU A 80 -1.53 -12.31 10.97
C LEU A 80 -2.91 -12.91 11.27
N VAL A 81 -3.69 -12.30 12.16
CA VAL A 81 -5.00 -12.83 12.57
C VAL A 81 -6.17 -11.98 12.09
N ARG A 82 -5.93 -10.69 11.77
CA ARG A 82 -6.99 -9.78 11.35
C ARG A 82 -6.46 -8.67 10.44
N PHE A 83 -7.29 -8.24 9.51
CA PHE A 83 -7.05 -7.13 8.58
C PHE A 83 -8.26 -6.19 8.57
N ILE A 84 -8.00 -4.88 8.62
CA ILE A 84 -9.05 -3.84 8.63
C ILE A 84 -8.60 -2.65 7.78
N LYS A 85 -9.54 -2.05 7.04
CA LYS A 85 -9.35 -0.75 6.37
C LYS A 85 -10.06 0.35 7.16
N SER A 86 -9.55 1.56 7.07
CA SER A 86 -10.10 2.72 7.76
C SER A 86 -9.78 4.03 7.02
N ASP A 87 -10.65 5.02 7.22
CA ASP A 87 -10.48 6.40 6.80
C ASP A 87 -9.54 7.21 7.71
N ARG A 88 -9.22 6.70 8.91
CA ARG A 88 -8.42 7.36 9.94
C ARG A 88 -7.13 6.61 10.28
N GLY A 89 -6.06 7.37 10.47
CA GLY A 89 -4.72 6.82 10.68
C GLY A 89 -4.49 6.19 12.06
N ASP A 90 -5.37 6.47 13.04
CA ASP A 90 -5.25 6.06 14.43
C ASP A 90 -6.39 5.16 14.93
N ASP A 91 -7.28 4.71 14.04
CA ASP A 91 -8.41 3.83 14.37
C ASP A 91 -8.00 2.51 15.04
N TYR A 92 -6.76 2.06 14.82
CA TYR A 92 -6.19 0.89 15.50
C TYR A 92 -6.19 0.97 17.04
N LYS A 93 -6.42 2.17 17.62
CA LYS A 93 -6.51 2.38 19.07
C LYS A 93 -7.88 2.02 19.64
N PHE A 94 -8.90 1.92 18.80
CA PHE A 94 -10.30 1.78 19.22
C PHE A 94 -10.90 0.41 18.85
N ILE A 95 -10.08 -0.51 18.35
CA ILE A 95 -10.48 -1.81 17.79
C ILE A 95 -9.92 -2.97 18.61
#